data_AF-A0A9N8WBB4-F1
#
_entry.id   AF-A0A9N8WBB4-F1
#
_cell.length_a   1.000
_cell.length_b   1.000
_cell.length_c   1.000
_cell.angle_alpha   90.00
_cell.angle_beta   90.00
_cell.angle_gamma   90.00
#
_symmetry.space_group_name_H-M   'P 1'
#
loop_
_entity.id
_entity.type
_entity.pdbx_description
1 polymer ?
#
loop_
_entity_poly.entity_id
_entity_poly.type
_entity_poly.pdbx_seq_one_letter_code
_entity_poly.pdbx_strand_id
1 'polypeptide(L)'
;MDMLVVENTNANKVHSVFGEASKKILLIPAVIDNYNYHIDGVDIADQLQGYYGTQVPVCHTWMLLFFWLLDTSIVNTFRISKALNLAMIYKDLRINLV
;
A
#
# COMPACT_ATOMS: atom_id res chain seq x y z
N MET A 1 -34.08 -23.88 5.87
CA MET A 1 -33.53 -22.51 5.77
C MET A 1 -32.56 -22.59 4.60
N ASP A 2 -33.05 -22.32 3.40
CA ASP A 2 -32.32 -22.57 2.17
C ASP A 2 -31.16 -21.58 2.04
N MET A 3 -29.95 -22.12 2.00
CA MET A 3 -28.73 -21.37 1.82
C MET A 3 -28.71 -20.87 0.38
N LEU A 4 -28.94 -19.57 0.17
CA LEU A 4 -28.79 -18.94 -1.14
C LEU A 4 -27.36 -19.19 -1.62
N VAL A 5 -27.21 -20.10 -2.59
CA VAL A 5 -25.95 -20.29 -3.31
C VAL A 5 -25.75 -19.02 -4.13
N VAL A 6 -24.90 -18.12 -3.64
CA VAL A 6 -24.43 -16.98 -4.42
C VAL A 6 -23.52 -17.53 -5.51
N GLU A 7 -24.09 -17.84 -6.67
CA GLU A 7 -23.32 -18.25 -7.82
C GLU A 7 -22.49 -17.06 -8.29
N ASN A 8 -21.18 -17.12 -8.02
CA ASN A 8 -20.23 -16.13 -8.52
C ASN A 8 -20.22 -16.20 -10.05
N THR A 9 -20.72 -15.16 -10.71
CA THR A 9 -20.82 -15.05 -12.16
C THR A 9 -19.45 -15.17 -12.85
N ASN A 10 -18.35 -14.97 -12.12
CA ASN A 10 -16.98 -15.11 -12.61
C ASN A 10 -16.43 -16.53 -12.45
N ALA A 11 -17.05 -17.42 -11.67
CA ALA A 11 -16.54 -18.77 -11.40
C ALA A 11 -16.34 -19.57 -12.69
N ASN A 12 -17.33 -19.57 -13.59
CA ASN A 12 -17.25 -20.26 -14.87
C ASN A 12 -16.14 -19.70 -15.78
N LYS A 13 -15.94 -18.36 -15.77
CA LYS A 13 -14.86 -17.71 -16.53
C LYS A 13 -13.49 -18.07 -15.97
N VAL A 14 -13.33 -18.01 -14.66
CA VAL A 14 -12.07 -18.38 -13.99
C VAL A 14 -11.76 -19.85 -14.25
N HIS A 15 -12.74 -20.76 -14.10
CA HIS A 15 -12.57 -22.18 -14.39
C HIS A 15 -12.22 -22.44 -15.87
N SER A 16 -12.82 -21.71 -16.82
CA SER A 16 -12.44 -21.84 -18.24
C SER A 16 -10.97 -21.47 -18.54
N VAL A 17 -10.39 -20.56 -17.75
CA VAL A 17 -9.01 -20.09 -17.93
C VAL A 17 -8.02 -20.91 -17.10
N PHE A 18 -8.36 -21.24 -15.86
CA PHE A 18 -7.47 -21.88 -14.88
C PHE A 18 -7.69 -23.39 -14.76
N GLY A 19 -8.86 -23.90 -15.17
CA GLY A 19 -9.28 -25.28 -14.93
C GLY A 19 -9.31 -25.59 -13.43
N GLU A 20 -8.76 -26.74 -13.06
CA GLU A 20 -8.55 -27.15 -11.66
C GLU A 20 -7.29 -26.56 -11.02
N ALA A 21 -6.47 -25.81 -11.78
CA ALA A 21 -5.21 -25.28 -11.26
C ALA A 21 -5.44 -23.98 -10.47
N SER A 22 -4.84 -23.89 -9.28
CA SER A 22 -4.94 -22.70 -8.43
C SER A 22 -4.02 -21.54 -8.88
N LYS A 23 -3.08 -21.80 -9.79
CA LYS A 23 -2.14 -20.81 -10.36
C LYS A 23 -1.88 -21.11 -11.83
N LYS A 24 -1.79 -20.05 -12.64
CA LYS A 24 -1.45 -20.13 -14.07
C LYS A 24 -0.59 -18.94 -14.46
N ILE A 25 0.43 -19.16 -15.29
CA ILE A 25 1.20 -18.07 -15.91
C ILE A 25 0.35 -17.51 -17.05
N LEU A 26 0.02 -16.22 -16.95
CA LEU A 26 -0.72 -15.50 -17.97
C LEU A 26 0.21 -14.48 -18.64
N LEU A 27 0.11 -14.37 -19.97
CA LEU A 27 0.81 -13.31 -20.70
C LEU A 27 0.05 -12.00 -20.46
N ILE A 28 0.66 -11.10 -19.70
CA ILE A 28 0.14 -9.76 -19.46
C ILE A 28 0.74 -8.84 -20.53
N PRO A 29 -0.05 -8.00 -21.21
CA PRO A 29 0.48 -6.98 -22.10
C PRO A 29 1.51 -6.10 -21.38
N ALA A 30 2.65 -5.85 -22.01
CA ALA A 30 3.77 -5.12 -21.39
C ALA A 30 3.36 -3.73 -20.83
N VAL A 31 2.38 -3.07 -21.45
CA VAL A 31 1.84 -1.79 -20.95
C VAL A 31 1.12 -1.95 -19.60
N ILE A 32 0.36 -3.04 -19.42
CA ILE A 32 -0.36 -3.32 -18.18
C ILE A 32 0.61 -3.76 -17.09
N ASP A 33 1.59 -4.59 -17.45
CA ASP A 33 2.63 -5.05 -16.52
C ASP A 33 3.45 -3.87 -15.97
N ASN A 34 3.92 -2.98 -16.86
CA ASN A 34 4.63 -1.76 -16.47
C ASN A 34 3.80 -0.83 -15.59
N TYR A 35 2.50 -0.68 -15.88
CA TYR A 35 1.60 0.11 -15.03
C TYR A 35 1.49 -0.49 -13.63
N ASN A 36 1.15 -1.78 -13.54
CA ASN A 36 0.97 -2.47 -12.26
C ASN A 36 2.26 -2.47 -11.42
N TYR A 37 3.43 -2.54 -12.05
CA TYR A 37 4.71 -2.51 -11.32
C TYR A 37 5.02 -1.16 -10.67
N HIS A 38 4.50 -0.05 -11.21
CA HIS A 38 4.85 1.31 -10.77
C HIS A 38 3.72 2.07 -10.08
N ILE A 39 2.47 1.57 -10.12
CA ILE A 39 1.29 2.28 -9.59
C ILE A 39 1.28 2.37 -8.06
N ASP A 40 1.94 1.43 -7.38
CA ASP A 40 1.88 1.27 -5.92
C ASP A 40 2.60 2.38 -5.13
N GLY A 41 3.27 3.32 -5.79
CA GLY A 41 4.09 4.34 -5.13
C GLY A 41 3.30 5.20 -4.14
N VAL A 42 2.06 5.55 -4.48
CA VAL A 42 1.16 6.34 -3.61
C VAL A 42 0.64 5.48 -2.45
N ASP A 43 0.19 4.27 -2.75
CA ASP A 43 -0.34 3.34 -1.73
C ASP A 43 0.74 2.98 -0.68
N ILE A 44 1.99 2.79 -1.11
CA ILE A 44 3.11 2.54 -0.19
C ILE A 44 3.34 3.75 0.73
N ALA A 45 3.24 4.97 0.22
CA ALA A 45 3.41 6.18 1.02
C ALA A 45 2.27 6.36 2.03
N ASP A 46 1.02 6.15 1.58
CA ASP A 46 -0.17 6.21 2.43
C ASP A 46 -0.12 5.13 3.53
N GLN A 47 0.29 3.91 3.18
CA GLN A 47 0.47 2.82 4.14
C GLN A 47 1.53 3.14 5.21
N LEU A 48 2.68 3.70 4.81
CA LEU A 48 3.74 4.10 5.75
C LEU A 48 3.33 5.24 6.68
N GLN A 49 2.47 6.15 6.20
CA GLN A 49 1.86 7.21 6.98
C GLN A 49 0.81 6.63 7.95
N GLY A 50 -0.06 5.74 7.49
CA GLY A 50 -1.12 5.13 8.29
C GLY A 50 -0.62 4.28 9.46
N TYR A 51 0.51 3.57 9.30
CA TYR A 51 1.06 2.74 10.39
C TYR A 51 1.59 3.56 11.58
N TYR A 52 2.12 4.76 11.34
CA TYR A 52 2.78 5.58 12.37
C TYR A 52 2.43 7.06 12.21
N GLY A 53 1.13 7.37 12.18
CA GLY A 53 0.64 8.74 12.04
C GLY A 53 0.95 9.60 13.27
N THR A 54 1.34 10.85 13.04
CA THR A 54 1.60 11.84 14.11
C THR A 54 0.39 12.73 14.41
N GLN A 55 -0.70 12.58 13.65
CA GLN A 55 -1.88 13.41 13.76
C GLN A 55 -2.56 13.25 15.13
N VAL A 56 -2.76 14.37 15.81
CA VAL A 56 -3.57 14.47 17.03
C VAL A 56 -4.95 15.06 16.73
N PRO A 57 -5.99 14.76 17.53
CA PRO A 57 -7.31 15.35 17.33
C PRO A 57 -7.26 16.86 17.58
N VAL A 58 -7.56 17.64 16.52
CA VAL A 58 -7.47 19.11 16.52
C VAL A 58 -8.65 19.71 15.77
N CYS A 59 -9.11 20.89 16.20
CA CYS A 59 -10.21 21.62 15.56
C CYS A 59 -9.74 22.59 14.46
N HIS A 60 -8.44 22.66 14.21
CA HIS A 60 -7.85 23.59 13.26
C HIS A 60 -7.41 22.87 11.98
N THR A 61 -7.96 23.27 10.85
CA THR A 61 -7.68 22.66 9.53
C THR A 61 -6.22 22.82 9.10
N TRP A 62 -5.54 23.89 9.52
CA TRP A 62 -4.11 24.08 9.24
C TRP A 62 -3.22 23.09 9.99
N MET A 63 -3.65 22.61 11.17
CA MET A 63 -2.91 21.58 11.91
C MET A 63 -2.98 20.22 11.21
N LEU A 64 -4.09 19.89 10.54
CA LEU A 64 -4.17 18.68 9.71
C LEU A 64 -3.10 18.71 8.61
N LEU A 65 -2.99 19.83 7.90
CA LEU A 65 -1.96 20.00 6.87
C LEU A 65 -0.54 19.93 7.45
N PHE A 66 -0.32 20.52 8.62
CA PHE A 66 0.97 20.45 9.31
C PHE A 66 1.36 19.00 9.64
N PHE A 67 0.48 18.21 10.26
CA PHE A 67 0.78 16.81 10.60
C PHE A 67 0.97 15.95 9.35
N TRP A 68 0.20 16.20 8.30
CA TRP A 68 0.38 15.51 7.02
C TRP A 68 1.75 15.79 6.39
N LEU A 69 2.19 17.06 6.39
CA LEU A 69 3.52 17.44 5.91
C LEU A 69 4.63 16.86 6.79
N LEU A 70 4.43 16.83 8.11
CA LEU A 70 5.36 16.23 9.06
C LEU A 70 5.55 14.73 8.77
N ASP A 71 4.46 13.97 8.66
CA ASP A 71 4.54 12.54 8.35
C ASP A 71 5.18 12.28 6.98
N THR A 72 4.87 13.10 5.99
CA THR A 72 5.49 13.04 4.65
C THR A 72 7.01 13.25 4.74
N SER A 73 7.46 14.24 5.53
CA SER A 73 8.89 14.52 5.73
C SER A 73 9.64 13.37 6.42
N ILE A 74 8.99 12.69 7.36
CA ILE A 74 9.56 11.55 8.09
C ILE A 74 9.70 10.34 7.16
N VAL A 75 8.66 10.04 6.36
CA VAL A 75 8.70 8.97 5.34
C VAL A 75 9.80 9.24 4.31
N ASN A 76 9.92 10.48 3.82
CA ASN A 76 10.96 10.86 2.87
C ASN A 76 12.38 10.75 3.47
N THR A 77 12.57 11.16 4.72
CA THR A 77 13.84 11.00 5.43
C THR A 77 14.24 9.53 5.55
N PHE A 78 13.28 8.66 5.91
CA PHE A 78 13.52 7.21 5.94
C PHE A 78 13.91 6.64 4.56
N ARG A 79 13.24 7.06 3.49
CA ARG A 79 13.55 6.64 2.11
C ARG A 79 14.97 7.04 1.71
N ILE A 80 15.38 8.27 2.03
CA ILE A 80 16.74 8.77 1.78
C ILE A 80 17.76 7.97 2.59
N SER A 81 17.50 7.77 3.89
CA SER A 81 18.37 6.99 4.78
C SER A 81 18.59 5.56 4.26
N LYS A 82 17.52 4.91 3.80
CA LYS A 82 17.58 3.59 3.15
C LYS A 82 18.38 3.62 1.84
N ALA A 83 18.20 4.65 1.01
CA ALA A 83 18.98 4.82 -0.22
C ALA A 83 20.48 5.01 0.05
N LEU A 84 20.82 5.61 1.20
CA LEU A 84 22.20 5.76 1.68
C LEU A 84 22.75 4.52 2.39
N ASN A 85 22.01 3.40 2.44
CA ASN A 85 22.34 2.17 3.17
C ASN A 85 22.60 2.39 4.67
N LEU A 86 22.02 3.43 5.26
CA LEU A 86 21.96 3.56 6.70
C LEU A 86 20.94 2.51 7.18
N ALA A 87 21.39 1.52 7.94
CA ALA A 87 20.58 0.40 8.41
C ALA A 87 19.57 0.83 9.52
N MET A 88 18.85 1.92 9.31
CA MET A 88 17.79 2.36 10.20
C MET A 88 16.49 1.64 9.85
N ILE A 89 15.94 0.91 10.82
CA ILE A 89 14.59 0.37 10.73
C ILE A 89 13.60 1.53 10.87
N TYR A 90 12.53 1.56 10.08
CA TYR A 90 11.53 2.64 10.12
C TYR A 90 10.96 2.87 11.53
N LYS A 91 10.73 1.79 12.27
CA LYS A 91 10.32 1.82 13.68
C LYS A 91 11.33 2.54 14.56
N ASP A 92 12.63 2.27 14.39
CA ASP A 92 13.68 2.89 15.18
C ASP A 92 13.81 4.38 14.86
N LEU A 93 13.66 4.75 13.58
CA LEU A 93 13.62 6.16 13.17
C LEU A 93 12.45 6.90 13.84
N ARG A 94 11.27 6.27 13.92
CA ARG A 94 10.08 6.86 14.57
C ARG A 94 10.23 6.96 16.09
N ILE A 95 10.76 5.95 16.76
CA ILE A 95 10.97 5.95 18.22
C ILE A 95 11.96 7.03 18.66
N ASN A 96 12.97 7.34 17.84
CA ASN A 96 13.95 8.38 18.17
C ASN A 96 13.46 9.82 17.91
N LEU A 97 12.33 9.99 17.21
CA LEU A 97 11.79 11.31 16.82
C LEU A 97 10.64 11.79 17.72
N VAL A 98 10.01 10.90 18.49
CA VAL A 98 8.88 11.17 19.40
C VAL A 98 9.32 10.96 20.83
#